data_AF-B0RS43-F1
#
_entry.id   AF-B0RS43-F1
#
_cell.length_a   1.000
_cell.length_b   1.000
_cell.length_c   1.000
_cell.angle_alpha   90.00
_cell.angle_beta   90.00
_cell.angle_gamma   90.00
#
_symmetry.space_group_name_H-M   'P 1'
#
loop_
_entity.id
_entity.type
_entity.pdbx_description
1 polymer ?
#
loop_
_entity_poly.entity_id
_entity_poly.type
_entity_poly.pdbx_seq_one_letter_code
_entity_poly.pdbx_strand_id
1 'polypeptide(L)' 'MVPYARLVSPITRGNLERSGVIPDVAVPAAQTQQTAYRSGVQALIARAANEGEAAGLRALLEAPSQ' A
#
# COMPACT_ATOMS: atom_id res chain seq x y z
N MET A 1 18.01 3.30 -28.77
CA MET A 1 17.40 2.05 -28.29
C MET A 1 16.01 1.95 -28.89
N VAL A 2 15.64 0.84 -29.53
CA VAL A 2 14.27 0.61 -30.02
C VAL A 2 13.58 -0.35 -29.04
N PRO A 3 12.45 0.02 -28.42
CA PRO A 3 11.77 -0.84 -27.46
C PRO A 3 11.19 -2.09 -28.17
N TYR A 4 11.61 -3.27 -27.70
CA TYR A 4 11.22 -4.58 -28.27
C TYR A 4 9.84 -5.06 -27.79
N ALA A 5 9.40 -4.60 -26.61
CA ALA A 5 8.12 -4.98 -26.02
C ALA A 5 7.44 -3.77 -25.38
N ARG A 6 6.11 -3.80 -25.37
CA ARG A 6 5.25 -2.79 -24.73
C ARG A 6 4.41 -3.47 -23.65
N LEU A 7 4.36 -2.88 -22.47
CA LEU A 7 3.54 -3.37 -21.35
C LEU A 7 2.51 -2.29 -21.02
N VAL A 8 1.35 -2.36 -21.67
CA VAL A 8 0.27 -1.39 -21.48
C VAL A 8 -0.61 -1.81 -20.32
N SER A 9 -0.81 -0.91 -19.35
CA SER A 9 -1.77 -1.12 -18.28
C SER A 9 -3.21 -1.04 -18.82
N PRO A 10 -4.09 -2.02 -18.54
CA PRO A 10 -5.49 -1.94 -18.93
C PRO A 10 -6.26 -0.86 -18.14
N ILE A 11 -5.74 -0.46 -16.97
CA ILE A 11 -6.39 0.50 -16.06
C ILE A 11 -6.04 1.93 -16.47
N THR A 12 -4.75 2.25 -16.57
CA THR A 12 -4.29 3.61 -16.84
C THR A 12 -4.09 3.90 -18.33
N ARG A 13 -4.12 2.86 -19.19
CA ARG A 13 -3.79 2.91 -20.62
C ARG A 13 -2.37 3.42 -20.94
N GLY A 14 -1.56 3.65 -19.91
CA GLY A 14 -0.16 4.03 -20.05
C GLY A 14 0.72 2.82 -20.30
N ASN A 15 1.80 3.02 -21.07
CA ASN A 15 2.86 2.03 -21.15
C ASN A 15 3.72 2.11 -19.88
N LEU A 16 4.10 0.96 -19.33
CA LEU A 16 5.09 0.92 -18.27
C LEU A 16 6.47 1.14 -18.89
N GLU A 17 6.89 2.40 -18.88
CA GLU A 17 8.26 2.76 -19.20
C GLU A 17 9.18 2.17 -18.12
N ARG A 18 10.39 1.76 -18.49
CA ARG A 18 11.39 1.11 -17.59
C ARG A 18 11.85 1.98 -16.40
N SER A 19 11.17 3.09 -16.13
CA SER A 19 11.40 4.06 -15.06
C SER A 19 10.97 3.60 -13.67
N GLY A 20 10.26 2.46 -13.58
CA GLY A 20 9.72 1.95 -12.31
C GLY A 20 8.32 2.50 -12.00
N VAL A 21 7.81 2.16 -10.83
CA VAL A 21 6.48 2.59 -10.35
C VAL A 21 6.62 3.74 -9.36
N ILE A 22 5.72 4.71 -9.44
CA ILE A 22 5.62 5.78 -8.45
C ILE A 22 4.65 5.28 -7.37
N PRO A 23 5.07 5.14 -6.11
CA PRO A 23 4.18 4.73 -5.03
C PRO A 23 3.21 5.86 -4.68
N ASP A 24 1.97 5.52 -4.34
CA ASP A 24 0.96 6.49 -3.89
C ASP A 24 1.40 7.25 -2.62
N VAL A 25 2.16 6.56 -1.76
CA VAL A 25 2.78 7.13 -0.56
C VAL A 25 4.29 6.94 -0.65
N ALA A 26 5.01 8.04 -0.88
CA ALA A 26 6.46 8.03 -0.95
C ALA A 26 7.07 8.01 0.46
N VAL A 27 7.65 6.87 0.85
CA VAL A 27 8.39 6.69 2.11
C VAL A 27 9.75 6.04 1.86
N PRO A 28 10.73 6.24 2.77
CA PRO A 28 12.00 5.51 2.70
C PRO A 28 11.76 4.00 2.72
N ALA A 29 12.59 3.24 1.98
CA ALA A 29 12.44 1.79 1.85
C ALA A 29 12.36 1.05 3.20
N ALA A 30 13.14 1.49 4.19
CA ALA A 30 13.12 0.94 5.54
C ALA A 30 11.77 1.12 6.28
N GLN A 31 10.97 2.11 5.89
CA GLN A 31 9.68 2.43 6.50
C GLN A 31 8.49 1.92 5.67
N THR A 32 8.73 1.37 4.48
CA THR A 32 7.67 0.92 3.56
C THR A 32 6.75 -0.10 4.23
N GLN A 33 7.31 -1.12 4.88
CA GLN A 33 6.52 -2.16 5.52
C GLN A 33 5.65 -1.61 6.65
N GLN A 34 6.22 -0.78 7.52
CA GLN A 34 5.50 -0.19 8.65
C GLN A 34 4.39 0.75 8.16
N THR A 35 4.66 1.55 7.13
CA THR A 35 3.69 2.47 6.53
C THR A 35 2.54 1.71 5.87
N ALA A 36 2.87 0.66 5.09
CA ALA A 36 1.88 -0.20 4.46
C ALA A 36 1.00 -0.93 5.49
N TYR A 37 1.61 -1.47 6.55
CA TYR A 37 0.90 -2.12 7.65
C TYR A 37 -0.09 -1.17 8.31
N ARG A 38 0.39 0.02 8.72
CA ARG A 38 -0.45 1.03 9.38
C ARG A 38 -1.61 1.47 8.49
N SER A 39 -1.34 1.75 7.21
CA SER A 39 -2.37 2.13 6.23
C SER A 39 -3.42 1.02 6.04
N GLY A 40 -2.97 -0.23 5.93
CA GLY A 40 -3.86 -1.38 5.82
C GLY A 40 -4.77 -1.57 7.03
N VAL A 41 -4.20 -1.51 8.24
CA VAL A 41 -4.98 -1.64 9.48
C VAL A 41 -5.98 -0.49 9.65
N GLN A 42 -5.61 0.75 9.29
CA GLN A 42 -6.55 1.88 9.29
C GLN A 42 -7.71 1.67 8.30
N ALA A 43 -7.43 1.15 7.10
CA ALA A 43 -8.47 0.83 6.13
C ALA A 43 -9.42 -0.27 6.63
N LEU A 44 -8.91 -1.24 7.39
CA LEU A 44 -9.72 -2.28 8.03
C LEU A 44 -10.58 -1.70 9.15
N ILE A 45 -10.03 -0.82 10.00
CA ILE A 45 -10.80 -0.14 11.06
C ILE A 45 -11.97 0.64 10.44
N ALA A 46 -11.73 1.36 9.35
CA ALA A 46 -12.76 2.12 8.65
C ALA A 46 -13.88 1.23 8.05
N ARG A 47 -13.63 -0.07 7.89
CA ARG A 47 -14.57 -1.07 7.36
C ARG A 47 -15.10 -2.04 8.41
N ALA A 48 -14.65 -1.92 9.66
CA ALA A 48 -15.03 -2.85 10.72
C ALA A 48 -16.55 -2.86 10.92
N ALA A 49 -17.13 -4.05 11.08
CA ALA A 49 -18.57 -4.19 11.17
C ALA A 49 -19.12 -3.81 12.56
N ASN A 50 -18.27 -3.80 13.58
CA ASN A 50 -18.63 -3.51 14.97
C ASN A 50 -17.44 -2.95 15.76
N GLU A 51 -17.73 -2.34 16.90
CA GLU A 51 -16.73 -1.66 17.73
C GLU A 51 -15.72 -2.63 18.37
N GLY A 52 -16.09 -3.89 18.62
CA GLY A 52 -15.18 -4.91 19.14
C GLY A 52 -14.07 -5.26 18.15
N GLU A 53 -14.43 -5.42 16.88
CA GLU A 53 -13.50 -5.62 15.78
C GLU A 53 -12.60 -4.38 15.59
N ALA A 54 -13.19 -3.19 15.58
CA ALA A 54 -12.44 -1.94 15.47
C ALA A 54 -11.44 -1.75 16.62
N ALA A 55 -11.84 -2.09 17.85
CA ALA A 55 -10.97 -2.02 19.03
C ALA A 55 -9.80 -3.00 18.93
N GLY A 56 -10.03 -4.23 18.48
CA GLY A 56 -8.96 -5.21 18.23
C GLY A 56 -7.95 -4.72 17.19
N LEU A 57 -8.43 -4.12 16.09
CA LEU A 57 -7.57 -3.55 15.06
C LEU A 57 -6.80 -2.30 15.54
N ARG A 58 -7.38 -1.49 16.43
CA ARG A 58 -6.65 -0.36 17.05
C ARG A 58 -5.51 -0.86 17.94
N ALA A 59 -5.71 -1.94 18.70
CA ALA A 59 -4.65 -2.53 19.52
C ALA A 59 -3.45 -3.00 18.69
N LEU A 60 -3.67 -3.46 17.46
CA LEU A 60 -2.59 -3.82 16.52
C LEU A 60 -1.73 -2.63 16.07
N LEU A 61 -2.28 -1.41 16.08
CA LEU A 61 -1.51 -0.20 15.78
C LEU A 61 -0.65 0.28 16.95
N GLU A 62 -1.07 -0.03 18.17
CA GLU A 62 -0.38 0.34 19.42
C GLU A 62 0.70 -0.68 19.81
N ALA A 63 0.54 -1.94 19.40
CA ALA A 63 1.56 -2.96 19.59
C ALA A 63 2.84 -2.59 18.81
N PRO A 64 4.04 -2.68 19.43
CA PRO A 64 5.29 -2.44 18.72
C PRO A 64 5.42 -3.48 17.61
N SER A 65 5.45 -3.00 16.36
CA SER A 65 5.76 -3.81 15.18
C SER A 65 7.14 -4.45 15.36
N GLN A 66 7.16 -5.78 15.52
CA GLN A 66 8.35 -6.62 15.64
C GLN A 66 9.27 -6.52 14.42
#